data_AF-A0A9P1NXY4-F1
#
_entry.id   AF-A0A9P1NXY4-F1
#
_cell.length_a   1.000
_cell.length_b   1.000
_cell.length_c   1.000
_cell.angle_alpha   90.00
_cell.angle_beta   90.00
_cell.angle_gamma   90.00
#
_symmetry.space_group_name_H-M   'P 1'
#
loop_
_entity.id
_entity.type
_entity.pdbx_description
1 polymer ?
#
loop_
_entity_poly.entity_id
_entity_poly.type
_entity_poly.pdbx_seq_one_letter_code
_entity_poly.pdbx_strand_id
1 'polypeptide(L)'
;MRFRRPKELLGKVNVKIALQMLGRLSIISVISLVLATINNLGNHKNYWERTIFATQTVDFNILSHTLPTKLSLALLEGETEELQRTLDSNYGLFGLVVTNCKSAIADCPEQEILYYSNSRRLWKDGLDVENLTNEPYDLLRDPPPLFAERKYTRRYQPEADPTGMVNRGEIIGRVYYVRRVPPTFAESYAKWARGLLRFQHSPSIFSLTAGIFLAGGAVVWLLIEFTLYRKRREKKQLLEEARNIREELEQKVKQNEALIAVREKGREELEDYRREQQSIATELKIAIADYEQKIVDFQHQQDDSQTSLQELRNQLAWAVEYQVEAQEEIDRRSEAIANLENCLNSQNREQQEMTRTLEKLQRQLQETEEREGRTNEQIVSLNQKIAELTREYDQAIQQSADLQSQLREQADVEQLRRALESAREESECIKEQSRDFEVYITAENDGLAAQIRQLENELGEHRSIILDLESRLEDREEWVAYITEENQGLAAQIRDLENELGQHRSKIVYLKSRLEDRQVGDYDVSDSIKPEDCFTPANLSISNISSLSSSEVIRGLHRLKFVTYRQTGSHVHLKKTLFCTVPHPNKDVPYGTLKNILQFGKISEQELRDNF
;
A
#
# COMPACT_ATOMS: atom_id res chain seq x y z
N MET A 1 25.69 9.44 -21.16
CA MET A 1 24.65 8.42 -20.92
C MET A 1 25.10 7.09 -21.51
N ARG A 2 25.60 6.16 -20.69
CA ARG A 2 26.01 4.82 -21.13
C ARG A 2 24.78 3.90 -21.10
N PHE A 3 24.35 3.42 -22.27
CA PHE A 3 23.38 2.34 -22.39
C PHE A 3 23.93 1.08 -21.69
N ARG A 4 23.35 0.72 -20.53
CA ARG A 4 23.57 -0.59 -19.91
C ARG A 4 23.01 -1.66 -20.85
N ARG A 5 23.84 -2.67 -21.14
CA ARG A 5 23.52 -3.78 -22.04
C ARG A 5 22.29 -4.55 -21.52
N PRO A 6 21.35 -4.98 -22.38
CA PRO A 6 20.15 -5.73 -22.01
C PRO A 6 20.40 -7.20 -21.61
N LYS A 7 21.61 -7.56 -21.19
CA LYS A 7 21.96 -8.94 -20.78
C LYS A 7 21.83 -9.21 -19.29
N GLU A 8 21.57 -8.19 -18.46
CA GLU A 8 21.41 -8.36 -17.00
C GLU A 8 19.95 -8.45 -16.53
N LEU A 9 18.96 -8.28 -17.41
CA LEU A 9 17.53 -8.35 -17.07
C LEU A 9 16.95 -9.77 -17.06
N LEU A 10 17.66 -10.75 -17.61
CA LEU A 10 17.33 -12.17 -17.49
C LEU A 10 18.18 -12.78 -16.37
N GLY A 11 17.92 -12.34 -15.14
CA GLY A 11 18.42 -13.04 -13.96
C GLY A 11 18.05 -14.52 -14.06
N LYS A 12 18.98 -15.42 -13.73
CA LYS A 12 18.86 -16.89 -13.80
C LYS A 12 17.48 -17.32 -13.31
N VAL A 13 16.51 -17.44 -14.23
CA VAL A 13 15.17 -17.91 -13.90
C VAL A 13 15.37 -19.36 -13.53
N ASN A 14 15.03 -19.71 -12.29
CA ASN A 14 15.14 -21.08 -11.81
C ASN A 14 14.35 -21.96 -12.79
N VAL A 15 15.01 -22.94 -13.40
CA VAL A 15 14.43 -23.82 -14.44
C VAL A 15 13.10 -24.43 -13.98
N LYS A 16 12.99 -24.74 -12.69
CA LYS A 16 11.75 -25.23 -12.07
C LYS A 16 10.61 -24.22 -12.11
N ILE A 17 10.91 -22.93 -11.92
CA ILE A 17 9.93 -21.84 -11.99
C ILE A 17 9.51 -21.59 -13.43
N ALA A 18 10.45 -21.56 -14.37
CA ALA A 18 10.14 -21.42 -15.80
C ALA A 18 9.25 -22.58 -16.29
N LEU A 19 9.55 -23.80 -15.87
CA LEU A 19 8.74 -24.98 -16.22
C LEU A 19 7.32 -24.88 -15.64
N GLN A 20 7.15 -24.40 -14.41
CA GLN A 20 5.82 -24.16 -13.82
C GLN A 20 5.05 -23.04 -14.54
N MET A 21 5.73 -21.96 -14.94
CA MET A 21 5.12 -20.87 -15.70
C MET A 21 4.61 -21.35 -17.06
N LEU A 22 5.42 -22.12 -17.78
CA LEU A 22 5.06 -22.73 -19.05
C LEU A 22 3.93 -23.76 -18.90
N GLY A 23 3.96 -24.56 -17.84
CA GLY A 23 2.89 -25.51 -17.52
C GLY A 23 1.55 -24.82 -17.31
N ARG A 24 1.51 -23.72 -16.53
CA ARG A 24 0.29 -22.93 -16.33
C ARG A 24 -0.18 -22.25 -17.61
N LEU A 25 0.74 -21.71 -18.41
CA LEU A 25 0.41 -21.12 -19.70
C LEU A 25 -0.26 -22.16 -20.61
N SER A 26 0.32 -23.37 -20.70
CA SER A 26 -0.24 -24.46 -21.48
C SER A 26 -1.66 -24.82 -21.01
N ILE A 27 -1.89 -24.98 -19.70
CA ILE A 27 -3.21 -25.29 -19.14
C ILE A 27 -4.22 -24.19 -19.49
N ILE A 28 -3.87 -22.92 -19.28
CA ILE A 28 -4.76 -21.79 -19.56
C ILE A 28 -5.05 -21.68 -21.05
N SER A 29 -4.04 -21.86 -21.92
CA SER A 29 -4.23 -21.88 -23.37
C SER A 29 -5.15 -23.00 -23.84
N VAL A 30 -5.03 -24.21 -23.25
CA VAL A 30 -5.95 -25.33 -23.54
C VAL A 30 -7.38 -24.99 -23.14
N ILE A 31 -7.58 -24.45 -21.93
CA ILE A 31 -8.92 -24.03 -21.46
C ILE A 31 -9.50 -22.95 -22.38
N SER A 32 -8.72 -21.93 -22.71
CA SER A 32 -9.13 -20.88 -23.66
C SER A 32 -9.52 -21.44 -25.01
N LEU A 33 -8.77 -22.41 -25.54
CA LEU A 33 -9.08 -23.04 -26.82
C LEU A 33 -10.36 -23.90 -26.76
N VAL A 34 -10.60 -24.59 -25.65
CA VAL A 34 -11.84 -25.34 -25.42
C VAL A 34 -13.04 -24.39 -25.41
N LEU A 35 -12.97 -23.30 -24.64
CA LEU A 35 -14.02 -22.28 -24.59
C LEU A 35 -14.26 -21.65 -25.97
N ALA A 36 -13.18 -21.34 -26.70
CA ALA A 36 -13.28 -20.83 -28.07
C ALA A 36 -13.98 -21.83 -29.00
N THR A 37 -13.71 -23.13 -28.84
CA THR A 37 -14.31 -24.19 -29.65
C THR A 37 -15.80 -24.31 -29.38
N ILE A 38 -16.22 -24.26 -28.11
CA ILE A 38 -17.63 -24.26 -27.72
C ILE A 38 -18.36 -23.03 -28.31
N ASN A 39 -17.75 -21.85 -28.20
CA ASN A 39 -18.33 -20.63 -28.77
C ASN A 39 -18.40 -20.71 -30.32
N ASN A 40 -17.39 -21.31 -30.95
CA ASN A 40 -17.37 -21.53 -32.39
C ASN A 40 -18.44 -22.51 -32.87
N LEU A 41 -18.78 -23.51 -32.07
CA LEU A 41 -19.91 -24.40 -32.34
C LEU A 41 -21.22 -23.61 -32.37
N GLY A 42 -21.45 -22.75 -31.37
CA GLY A 42 -22.61 -21.85 -31.33
C GLY A 42 -22.67 -20.89 -32.52
N ASN A 43 -21.52 -20.28 -32.87
CA ASN A 43 -21.43 -19.39 -34.02
C ASN A 43 -21.66 -20.10 -35.35
N HIS A 44 -21.16 -21.33 -35.52
CA HIS A 44 -21.39 -22.13 -36.71
C HIS A 44 -22.88 -22.46 -36.87
N LYS A 45 -23.53 -22.90 -35.78
CA LYS A 45 -24.97 -23.18 -35.78
C LYS A 45 -25.78 -21.93 -36.13
N ASN A 46 -25.52 -20.81 -35.45
CA ASN A 46 -26.19 -19.54 -35.72
C ASN A 46 -25.96 -19.04 -37.15
N TYR A 47 -24.76 -19.19 -37.69
CA TYR A 47 -24.45 -18.78 -39.07
C TYR A 47 -25.29 -19.54 -40.09
N TRP A 48 -25.38 -20.86 -39.97
CA TRP A 48 -26.14 -21.68 -40.92
C TRP A 48 -27.66 -21.61 -40.70
N GLU A 49 -28.13 -21.80 -39.47
CA GLU A 49 -29.56 -21.86 -39.15
C GLU A 49 -30.25 -20.50 -39.16
N ARG A 50 -29.53 -19.41 -38.87
CA ARG A 50 -30.11 -18.06 -38.89
C ARG A 50 -29.66 -17.27 -40.10
N THR A 51 -28.36 -17.02 -40.25
CA THR A 51 -27.88 -16.07 -41.26
C THR A 51 -28.10 -16.57 -42.67
N ILE A 52 -27.55 -17.74 -43.01
CA ILE A 52 -27.69 -18.32 -44.36
C ILE A 52 -29.15 -18.66 -44.66
N PHE A 53 -29.85 -19.29 -43.72
CA PHE A 53 -31.25 -19.60 -43.87
C PHE A 53 -32.08 -18.35 -44.19
N ALA A 54 -31.89 -17.26 -43.43
CA ALA A 54 -32.64 -16.03 -43.65
C ALA A 54 -32.31 -15.35 -44.97
N THR A 55 -31.04 -15.30 -45.34
CA THR A 55 -30.62 -14.75 -46.64
C THR A 55 -31.26 -15.54 -47.78
N GLN A 56 -31.18 -16.87 -47.74
CA GLN A 56 -31.81 -17.73 -48.76
C GLN A 56 -33.33 -17.55 -48.80
N THR A 57 -34.01 -17.42 -47.66
CA THR A 57 -35.46 -17.19 -47.63
C THR A 57 -35.85 -15.85 -48.27
N VAL A 58 -35.05 -14.80 -48.04
CA VAL A 58 -35.26 -13.51 -48.72
C VAL A 58 -35.03 -13.64 -50.22
N ASP A 59 -33.96 -14.34 -50.64
CA ASP A 59 -33.67 -14.57 -52.06
C ASP A 59 -34.78 -15.39 -52.72
N PHE A 60 -35.28 -16.44 -52.08
CA PHE A 60 -36.39 -17.26 -52.58
C PHE A 60 -37.65 -16.43 -52.75
N ASN A 61 -37.93 -15.53 -51.80
CA ASN A 61 -39.08 -14.63 -51.90
C ASN A 61 -38.93 -13.66 -53.09
N ILE A 62 -37.74 -13.09 -53.31
CA ILE A 62 -37.51 -12.20 -54.47
C ILE A 62 -37.65 -12.99 -55.79
N LEU A 63 -37.13 -14.22 -55.81
CA LEU A 63 -37.20 -15.07 -56.99
C LEU A 63 -38.62 -15.54 -57.27
N SER A 64 -39.46 -15.82 -56.27
CA SER A 64 -40.85 -16.24 -56.52
C SER A 64 -41.69 -15.16 -57.23
N HIS A 65 -41.27 -13.90 -57.13
CA HIS A 65 -41.89 -12.78 -57.84
C HIS A 65 -41.39 -12.57 -59.27
N THR A 66 -40.28 -13.17 -59.68
CA THR A 66 -39.59 -12.80 -60.93
C THR A 66 -39.17 -13.99 -61.79
N LEU A 67 -38.71 -15.06 -61.14
CA LEU A 67 -38.13 -16.22 -61.78
C LEU A 67 -39.16 -17.05 -62.57
N PRO A 68 -40.38 -17.33 -62.06
CA PRO A 68 -41.35 -18.14 -62.80
C PRO A 68 -41.73 -17.55 -64.15
N THR A 69 -41.88 -16.22 -64.23
CA THR A 69 -42.18 -15.51 -65.48
C THR A 69 -41.05 -15.66 -66.49
N LYS A 70 -39.81 -15.39 -66.08
CA LYS A 70 -38.65 -15.47 -66.97
C LYS A 70 -38.39 -16.90 -67.45
N LEU A 71 -38.49 -17.89 -66.55
CA LEU A 71 -38.28 -19.29 -66.91
C LEU A 71 -39.40 -19.84 -67.80
N SER A 72 -40.66 -19.45 -67.55
CA SER A 72 -41.77 -19.86 -68.42
C SER A 72 -41.58 -19.32 -69.84
N LEU A 73 -41.18 -18.04 -69.98
CA LEU A 73 -40.90 -17.44 -71.29
C LEU A 73 -39.77 -18.17 -72.02
N ALA A 74 -38.63 -18.37 -71.34
CA ALA A 74 -37.47 -19.05 -71.93
C ALA A 74 -37.77 -20.50 -72.35
N LEU A 75 -38.63 -21.21 -71.59
CA LEU A 75 -39.09 -22.56 -71.95
C LEU A 75 -40.00 -22.56 -73.18
N LEU A 76 -40.92 -21.59 -73.29
CA LEU A 76 -41.86 -21.47 -74.41
C LEU A 76 -41.15 -21.05 -75.71
N GLU A 77 -40.16 -20.16 -75.62
CA GLU A 77 -39.36 -19.69 -76.76
C GLU A 77 -38.24 -20.69 -77.14
N GLY A 78 -37.97 -21.71 -76.32
CA GLY A 78 -36.92 -22.69 -76.56
C GLY A 78 -35.50 -22.16 -76.34
N GLU A 79 -35.33 -21.04 -75.64
CA GLU A 79 -34.03 -20.41 -75.36
C GLU A 79 -33.28 -21.10 -74.21
N THR A 80 -32.76 -22.30 -74.47
CA THR A 80 -32.11 -23.14 -73.45
C THR A 80 -30.84 -22.49 -72.85
N GLU A 81 -30.13 -21.65 -73.62
CA GLU A 81 -28.93 -20.95 -73.16
C GLU A 81 -29.27 -19.87 -72.12
N GLU A 82 -30.28 -19.04 -72.38
CA GLU A 82 -30.71 -17.99 -71.44
C GLU A 82 -31.36 -18.58 -70.19
N LEU A 83 -32.06 -19.72 -70.34
CA LEU A 83 -32.56 -20.51 -69.22
C LEU A 83 -31.41 -20.96 -68.31
N GLN A 84 -30.39 -21.64 -68.85
CA GLN A 84 -29.27 -22.11 -68.05
C GLN A 84 -28.48 -20.94 -67.44
N ARG A 85 -28.25 -19.85 -68.18
CA ARG A 85 -27.61 -18.63 -67.68
C ARG A 85 -28.37 -18.02 -66.51
N THR A 86 -29.70 -18.04 -66.58
CA THR A 86 -30.56 -17.58 -65.48
C THR A 86 -30.42 -18.47 -64.25
N LEU A 87 -30.41 -19.80 -64.42
CA LEU A 87 -30.19 -20.74 -63.31
C LEU A 87 -28.80 -20.59 -62.67
N ASP A 88 -27.77 -20.34 -63.48
CA ASP A 88 -26.37 -20.25 -63.02
C ASP A 88 -26.04 -18.91 -62.36
N SER A 89 -26.91 -17.90 -62.50
CA SER A 89 -26.71 -16.55 -61.98
C SER A 89 -26.62 -16.45 -60.44
N ASN A 90 -27.00 -17.51 -59.71
CA ASN A 90 -26.93 -17.56 -58.24
C ASN A 90 -25.55 -18.01 -57.69
N TYR A 91 -24.56 -18.30 -58.57
CA TYR A 91 -23.19 -18.71 -58.19
C TYR A 91 -23.11 -19.88 -57.19
N GLY A 92 -24.14 -20.74 -57.13
CA GLY A 92 -24.22 -21.88 -56.20
C GLY A 92 -24.44 -21.50 -54.74
N LEU A 93 -25.15 -20.40 -54.48
CA LEU A 93 -25.64 -20.04 -53.13
C LEU A 93 -26.73 -21.02 -52.65
N PHE A 94 -27.59 -21.45 -53.57
CA PHE A 94 -28.63 -22.48 -53.44
C PHE A 94 -28.84 -23.16 -54.80
N GLY A 95 -29.56 -24.26 -54.82
CA GLY A 95 -29.93 -24.96 -56.04
C GLY A 95 -31.19 -24.39 -56.66
N LEU A 96 -31.21 -24.27 -57.99
CA LEU A 96 -32.43 -24.06 -58.76
C LEU A 96 -32.61 -25.26 -59.66
N VAL A 97 -33.80 -25.87 -59.64
CA VAL A 97 -34.08 -27.10 -60.39
C VAL A 97 -35.41 -26.94 -61.13
N VAL A 98 -35.39 -27.12 -62.45
CA VAL A 98 -36.56 -27.02 -63.32
C VAL A 98 -37.01 -28.43 -63.70
N THR A 99 -38.29 -28.71 -63.53
CA THR A 99 -38.90 -30.02 -63.85
C THR A 99 -40.07 -29.87 -64.83
N ASN A 100 -40.44 -30.97 -65.48
CA ASN A 100 -41.58 -31.06 -66.41
C ASN A 100 -42.94 -31.33 -65.73
N CYS A 101 -43.04 -31.20 -64.41
CA CYS A 101 -44.28 -31.55 -63.69
C CYS A 101 -45.44 -30.60 -64.06
N LYS A 102 -46.53 -31.17 -64.60
CA LYS A 102 -47.73 -30.44 -65.03
C LYS A 102 -48.84 -30.33 -63.98
N SER A 103 -48.62 -30.88 -62.79
CA SER A 103 -49.60 -30.84 -61.70
C SER A 103 -49.39 -29.62 -60.80
N ALA A 104 -50.43 -29.19 -60.09
CA ALA A 104 -50.32 -28.23 -58.99
C ALA A 104 -50.08 -28.91 -57.62
N ILE A 105 -50.35 -30.21 -57.52
CA ILE A 105 -50.29 -31.01 -56.28
C ILE A 105 -48.82 -31.20 -55.86
N ALA A 106 -48.47 -30.97 -54.59
CA ALA A 106 -47.08 -31.04 -54.13
C ALA A 106 -46.36 -32.34 -54.58
N ASP A 107 -47.02 -33.48 -54.43
CA ASP A 107 -46.52 -34.78 -54.88
C ASP A 107 -46.65 -34.95 -56.41
N CYS A 108 -45.51 -35.18 -57.07
CA CYS A 108 -45.42 -35.36 -58.53
C CYS A 108 -44.36 -36.43 -58.85
N PRO A 109 -44.68 -37.72 -58.64
CA PRO A 109 -43.70 -38.81 -58.70
C PRO A 109 -43.15 -39.07 -60.11
N GLU A 110 -43.87 -38.71 -61.16
CA GLU A 110 -43.45 -38.90 -62.57
C GLU A 110 -42.64 -37.71 -63.13
N GLN A 111 -42.19 -36.77 -62.29
CA GLN A 111 -41.46 -35.60 -62.76
C GLN A 111 -40.00 -35.95 -63.13
N GLU A 112 -39.52 -35.33 -64.21
CA GLU A 112 -38.13 -35.39 -64.65
C GLU A 112 -37.45 -34.04 -64.50
N ILE A 113 -36.18 -34.06 -64.09
CA ILE A 113 -35.34 -32.85 -64.00
C ILE A 113 -34.88 -32.48 -65.42
N LEU A 114 -35.31 -31.31 -65.89
CA LEU A 114 -34.94 -30.78 -67.20
C LEU A 114 -33.63 -29.99 -67.14
N TYR A 115 -33.55 -29.07 -66.18
CA TYR A 115 -32.40 -28.17 -66.01
C TYR A 115 -32.13 -27.94 -64.53
N TYR A 116 -30.89 -27.64 -64.19
CA TYR A 116 -30.51 -27.30 -62.82
C TYR A 116 -29.31 -26.34 -62.82
N SER A 117 -29.16 -25.55 -61.76
CA SER A 117 -28.03 -24.62 -61.67
C SER A 117 -26.68 -25.37 -61.60
N ASN A 118 -25.71 -24.94 -62.38
CA ASN A 118 -24.42 -25.59 -62.44
C ASN A 118 -23.49 -25.00 -61.39
N SER A 119 -23.31 -25.71 -60.28
CA SER A 119 -22.33 -25.33 -59.25
C SER A 119 -21.41 -26.48 -58.85
N ARG A 120 -20.17 -26.15 -58.46
CA ARG A 120 -19.21 -27.07 -57.81
C ARG A 120 -19.48 -27.26 -56.31
N ARG A 121 -20.68 -26.90 -55.81
CA ARG A 121 -20.98 -26.74 -54.37
C ARG A 121 -22.10 -27.69 -53.89
N LEU A 122 -22.02 -27.99 -52.59
CA LEU A 122 -22.68 -29.03 -51.76
C LEU A 122 -24.21 -29.23 -51.86
N TRP A 123 -24.98 -28.40 -52.57
CA TRP A 123 -26.45 -28.62 -52.63
C TRP A 123 -26.85 -29.75 -53.58
N LYS A 124 -25.93 -30.19 -54.44
CA LYS A 124 -26.12 -31.35 -55.33
C LYS A 124 -25.99 -32.69 -54.59
N ASP A 125 -25.36 -32.70 -53.42
CA ASP A 125 -25.18 -33.90 -52.61
C ASP A 125 -26.54 -34.25 -51.96
N GLY A 126 -27.32 -35.12 -52.60
CA GLY A 126 -28.67 -35.48 -52.19
C GLY A 126 -29.80 -35.02 -53.12
N LEU A 127 -29.47 -34.49 -54.31
CA LEU A 127 -30.46 -34.17 -55.34
C LEU A 127 -31.04 -35.46 -55.93
N ASP A 128 -32.25 -35.81 -55.50
CA ASP A 128 -33.07 -36.88 -56.07
C ASP A 128 -34.51 -36.38 -56.26
N VAL A 129 -35.24 -36.96 -57.20
CA VAL A 129 -36.61 -36.56 -57.54
C VAL A 129 -37.54 -36.68 -56.32
N GLU A 130 -37.32 -37.69 -55.48
CA GLU A 130 -38.08 -37.92 -54.23
C GLU A 130 -37.84 -36.81 -53.18
N ASN A 131 -36.64 -36.24 -53.13
CA ASN A 131 -36.29 -35.18 -52.17
C ASN A 131 -36.86 -33.82 -52.59
N LEU A 132 -37.17 -33.61 -53.87
CA LEU A 132 -37.74 -32.35 -54.38
C LEU A 132 -39.15 -32.08 -53.83
N THR A 133 -39.91 -33.12 -53.47
CA THR A 133 -41.29 -32.97 -52.98
C THR A 133 -41.38 -32.13 -51.70
N ASN A 134 -40.31 -32.10 -50.89
CA ASN A 134 -40.24 -31.33 -49.65
C ASN A 134 -39.63 -29.93 -49.83
N GLU A 135 -39.11 -29.60 -51.02
CA GLU A 135 -38.49 -28.31 -51.28
C GLU A 135 -39.53 -27.29 -51.80
N PRO A 136 -39.37 -25.99 -51.48
CA PRO A 136 -40.27 -24.97 -51.97
C PRO A 136 -40.16 -24.83 -53.49
N TYR A 137 -41.30 -24.62 -54.14
CA TYR A 137 -41.39 -24.50 -55.59
C TYR A 137 -42.39 -23.43 -56.02
N ASP A 138 -42.19 -22.94 -57.24
CA ASP A 138 -43.16 -22.15 -57.98
C ASP A 138 -43.55 -22.86 -59.28
N LEU A 139 -44.78 -22.59 -59.73
CA LEU A 139 -45.34 -23.17 -60.95
C LEU A 139 -44.92 -22.34 -62.17
N LEU A 140 -44.48 -23.03 -63.22
CA LEU A 140 -44.21 -22.45 -64.54
C LEU A 140 -45.47 -22.66 -65.40
N ARG A 141 -45.92 -21.62 -66.10
CA ARG A 141 -47.21 -21.63 -66.81
C ARG A 141 -47.13 -21.04 -68.21
N ASP A 142 -48.07 -21.47 -69.05
CA ASP A 142 -48.37 -20.84 -70.35
C ASP A 142 -49.82 -20.31 -70.36
N PRO A 143 -50.04 -18.98 -70.42
CA PRO A 143 -49.05 -17.91 -70.51
C PRO A 143 -48.23 -17.71 -69.22
N PRO A 144 -47.05 -17.05 -69.29
CA PRO A 144 -46.18 -16.82 -68.14
C PRO A 144 -46.92 -16.17 -66.95
N PRO A 145 -46.63 -16.60 -65.71
CA PRO A 145 -47.29 -16.06 -64.53
C PRO A 145 -46.97 -14.57 -64.34
N LEU A 146 -47.98 -13.79 -63.96
CA LEU A 146 -47.87 -12.33 -63.74
C LEU A 146 -47.69 -11.98 -62.26
N PHE A 147 -48.20 -12.83 -61.36
CA PHE A 147 -48.16 -12.61 -59.92
C PHE A 147 -47.56 -13.83 -59.22
N ALA A 148 -46.85 -13.61 -58.10
CA ALA A 148 -46.40 -14.71 -57.27
C ALA A 148 -47.59 -15.36 -56.56
N GLU A 149 -47.76 -16.67 -56.70
CA GLU A 149 -48.81 -17.45 -56.00
C GLU A 149 -48.42 -17.73 -54.54
N ARG A 150 -47.12 -17.62 -54.21
CA ARG A 150 -46.58 -17.86 -52.87
C ARG A 150 -45.57 -16.78 -52.47
N LYS A 151 -45.50 -16.47 -51.17
CA LYS A 151 -44.55 -15.52 -50.60
C LYS A 151 -44.10 -15.92 -49.20
N TYR A 152 -42.92 -15.49 -48.80
CA TYR A 152 -42.45 -15.58 -47.42
C TYR A 152 -42.76 -14.27 -46.70
N THR A 153 -43.58 -14.32 -45.65
CA THR A 153 -43.92 -13.11 -44.87
C THR A 153 -42.80 -12.74 -43.90
N ARG A 154 -41.98 -13.72 -43.51
CA ARG A 154 -40.85 -13.54 -42.59
C ARG A 154 -39.60 -14.22 -43.10
N ARG A 155 -38.46 -13.59 -42.83
CA ARG A 155 -37.11 -14.09 -43.19
C ARG A 155 -36.73 -15.45 -42.57
N TYR A 156 -37.38 -15.89 -41.49
CA TYR A 156 -37.09 -17.19 -40.84
C TYR A 156 -38.19 -18.23 -41.05
N GLN A 157 -39.08 -18.01 -42.01
CA GLN A 157 -40.17 -18.94 -42.29
C GLN A 157 -39.67 -20.08 -43.20
N PRO A 158 -39.90 -21.36 -42.85
CA PRO A 158 -39.46 -22.49 -43.66
C PRO A 158 -40.27 -22.66 -44.94
N GLU A 159 -41.56 -22.38 -44.89
CA GLU A 159 -42.50 -22.58 -46.00
C GLU A 159 -43.12 -21.26 -46.45
N ALA A 160 -43.42 -21.16 -47.74
CA ALA A 160 -44.06 -19.98 -48.32
C ALA A 160 -45.59 -20.04 -48.15
N ASP A 161 -46.18 -18.93 -47.71
CA ASP A 161 -47.62 -18.74 -47.59
C ASP A 161 -48.25 -18.44 -48.97
N PRO A 162 -49.47 -18.92 -49.24
CA PRO A 162 -50.18 -18.54 -50.45
C PRO A 162 -50.53 -17.05 -50.45
N THR A 163 -50.39 -16.38 -51.59
CA THR A 163 -50.76 -14.96 -51.74
C THR A 163 -52.26 -14.75 -51.97
N GLY A 164 -52.99 -15.82 -52.31
CA GLY A 164 -54.39 -15.77 -52.74
C GLY A 164 -54.56 -15.36 -54.21
N MET A 165 -53.48 -15.05 -54.92
CA MET A 165 -53.49 -14.77 -56.36
C MET A 165 -53.27 -16.06 -57.14
N VAL A 166 -54.03 -16.25 -58.23
CA VAL A 166 -53.95 -17.43 -59.10
C VAL A 166 -53.67 -16.97 -60.53
N ASN A 167 -52.62 -17.50 -61.14
CA ASN A 167 -52.33 -17.21 -62.55
C ASN A 167 -53.15 -18.12 -63.46
N ARG A 168 -53.51 -17.60 -64.63
CA ARG A 168 -54.18 -18.37 -65.69
C ARG A 168 -53.13 -19.13 -66.51
N GLY A 169 -53.53 -20.22 -67.16
CA GLY A 169 -52.67 -20.97 -68.06
C GLY A 169 -52.40 -22.41 -67.64
N GLU A 170 -51.97 -23.22 -68.60
CA GLU A 170 -51.54 -24.61 -68.37
C GLU A 170 -50.21 -24.60 -67.60
N ILE A 171 -50.05 -25.55 -66.67
CA ILE A 171 -48.78 -25.73 -65.96
C ILE A 171 -47.84 -26.50 -66.88
N ILE A 172 -46.73 -25.86 -67.25
CA ILE A 172 -45.72 -26.44 -68.15
C ILE A 172 -44.52 -27.01 -67.39
N GLY A 173 -44.40 -26.72 -66.09
CA GLY A 173 -43.33 -27.25 -65.25
C GLY A 173 -43.29 -26.61 -63.86
N ARG A 174 -42.22 -26.90 -63.12
CA ARG A 174 -41.94 -26.29 -61.80
C ARG A 174 -40.50 -25.84 -61.70
N VAL A 175 -40.29 -24.81 -60.90
CA VAL A 175 -38.95 -24.43 -60.42
C VAL A 175 -38.87 -24.64 -58.92
N TYR A 176 -37.92 -25.47 -58.49
CA TYR A 176 -37.62 -25.78 -57.09
C TYR A 176 -36.44 -24.95 -56.60
N TYR A 177 -36.53 -24.49 -55.36
CA TYR A 177 -35.46 -23.78 -54.66
C TYR A 177 -34.84 -24.70 -53.60
N VAL A 178 -33.73 -25.34 -53.94
CA VAL A 178 -33.08 -26.35 -53.08
C VAL A 178 -32.08 -25.66 -52.15
N ARG A 179 -32.30 -25.76 -50.84
CA ARG A 179 -31.37 -25.18 -49.87
C ARG A 179 -30.04 -25.93 -49.84
N ARG A 180 -28.99 -25.24 -49.41
CA ARG A 180 -27.67 -25.87 -49.24
C ARG A 180 -27.66 -26.72 -47.98
N VAL A 181 -27.17 -27.96 -48.08
CA VAL A 181 -26.84 -28.79 -46.92
C VAL A 181 -25.66 -28.16 -46.15
N PRO A 182 -25.83 -27.74 -44.89
CA PRO A 182 -24.74 -27.17 -44.12
C PRO A 182 -23.67 -28.25 -43.83
N PRO A 183 -22.37 -27.95 -44.04
CA PRO A 183 -21.32 -28.88 -43.66
C PRO A 183 -21.33 -29.12 -42.15
N THR A 184 -20.85 -30.28 -41.71
CA THR A 184 -20.74 -30.55 -40.27
C THR A 184 -19.76 -29.58 -39.62
N PHE A 185 -19.98 -29.28 -38.33
CA PHE A 185 -19.06 -28.43 -37.58
C PHE A 185 -17.63 -29.00 -37.61
N ALA A 186 -17.49 -30.32 -37.45
CA ALA A 186 -16.20 -30.99 -37.45
C ALA A 186 -15.44 -30.78 -38.78
N GLU A 187 -16.11 -30.90 -39.92
CA GLU A 187 -15.49 -30.65 -41.24
C GLU A 187 -15.06 -29.20 -41.41
N SER A 188 -15.94 -28.25 -41.08
CA SER A 188 -15.67 -26.82 -41.18
C SER A 188 -14.54 -26.39 -40.25
N TYR A 189 -14.55 -26.88 -39.02
CA TYR A 189 -13.55 -26.60 -38.00
C TYR A 189 -12.21 -27.26 -38.32
N ALA A 190 -12.18 -28.51 -38.79
CA ALA A 190 -10.95 -29.18 -39.23
C ALA A 190 -10.35 -28.53 -40.48
N LYS A 191 -11.17 -28.04 -41.40
CA LYS A 191 -10.70 -27.27 -42.57
C LYS A 191 -10.05 -25.96 -42.13
N TRP A 192 -10.67 -25.26 -41.19
CA TRP A 192 -10.10 -24.05 -40.58
C TRP A 192 -8.80 -24.34 -39.82
N ALA A 193 -8.77 -25.37 -38.98
CA ALA A 193 -7.60 -25.74 -38.20
C ALA A 193 -6.41 -26.14 -39.09
N ARG A 194 -6.65 -26.88 -40.19
CA ARG A 194 -5.62 -27.14 -41.21
C ARG A 194 -5.17 -25.88 -41.94
N GLY A 195 -6.08 -24.94 -42.17
CA GLY A 195 -5.77 -23.63 -42.77
C GLY A 195 -4.83 -22.79 -41.89
N LEU A 196 -5.03 -22.80 -40.57
CA LEU A 196 -4.13 -22.17 -39.60
C LEU A 196 -2.72 -22.75 -39.67
N LEU A 197 -2.59 -24.08 -39.73
CA LEU A 197 -1.29 -24.75 -39.87
C LEU A 197 -0.58 -24.44 -41.19
N ARG A 198 -1.34 -24.19 -42.26
CA ARG A 198 -0.82 -23.85 -43.59
C ARG A 198 -0.64 -22.34 -43.80
N PHE A 199 -0.91 -21.50 -42.79
CA PHE A 199 -0.92 -20.05 -42.85
C PHE A 199 -1.76 -19.45 -44.00
N GLN A 200 -2.64 -20.24 -44.62
CA GLN A 200 -3.59 -19.77 -45.63
C GLN A 200 -4.77 -19.14 -44.90
N HIS A 201 -4.64 -17.85 -44.59
CA HIS A 201 -5.64 -17.09 -43.85
C HIS A 201 -6.82 -16.74 -44.75
N SER A 202 -7.94 -17.45 -44.56
CA SER A 202 -9.26 -16.84 -44.77
C SER A 202 -9.69 -16.24 -43.43
N PRO A 203 -9.93 -14.92 -43.30
CA PRO A 203 -10.47 -14.34 -42.08
C PRO A 203 -11.85 -14.96 -41.84
N SER A 204 -11.89 -15.92 -40.92
CA SER A 204 -13.10 -16.63 -40.52
C SER A 204 -13.44 -16.22 -39.11
N ILE A 205 -14.74 -16.27 -38.79
CA ILE A 205 -15.23 -16.02 -37.44
C ILE A 205 -14.52 -16.92 -36.41
N PHE A 206 -14.09 -18.12 -36.81
CA PHE A 206 -13.35 -19.06 -35.97
C PHE A 206 -11.97 -18.56 -35.54
N SER A 207 -11.23 -17.88 -36.43
CA SER A 207 -9.92 -17.30 -36.11
C SER A 207 -10.06 -16.14 -35.15
N LEU A 208 -11.07 -15.28 -35.37
CA LEU A 208 -11.33 -14.11 -34.54
C LEU A 208 -11.63 -14.53 -33.09
N THR A 209 -12.58 -15.46 -32.92
CA THR A 209 -12.97 -15.96 -31.59
C THR A 209 -11.80 -16.66 -30.90
N ALA A 210 -11.09 -17.56 -31.58
CA ALA A 210 -9.92 -18.23 -31.02
C ALA A 210 -8.86 -17.21 -30.57
N GLY A 211 -8.60 -16.17 -31.37
CA GLY A 211 -7.70 -15.08 -31.01
C GLY A 211 -8.13 -14.33 -29.75
N ILE A 212 -9.42 -13.96 -29.63
CA ILE A 212 -9.96 -13.27 -28.46
C ILE A 212 -9.81 -14.11 -27.20
N PHE A 213 -10.18 -15.39 -27.24
CA PHE A 213 -10.08 -16.28 -26.08
C PHE A 213 -8.64 -16.58 -25.67
N LEU A 214 -7.72 -16.72 -26.63
CA LEU A 214 -6.30 -16.91 -26.35
C LEU A 214 -5.67 -15.64 -25.78
N ALA A 215 -6.02 -14.46 -26.32
CA ALA A 215 -5.57 -13.18 -25.77
C ALA A 215 -6.10 -12.97 -24.33
N GLY A 216 -7.38 -13.25 -24.09
CA GLY A 216 -7.96 -13.23 -22.75
C GLY A 216 -7.28 -14.20 -21.80
N GLY A 217 -7.00 -15.43 -22.25
CA GLY A 217 -6.22 -16.41 -21.48
C GLY A 217 -4.81 -15.93 -21.15
N ALA A 218 -4.12 -15.30 -22.10
CA ALA A 218 -2.79 -14.73 -21.88
C ALA A 218 -2.82 -13.60 -20.83
N VAL A 219 -3.84 -12.75 -20.83
CA VAL A 219 -4.03 -11.71 -19.80
C VAL A 219 -4.24 -12.34 -18.42
N VAL A 220 -5.10 -13.36 -18.31
CA VAL A 220 -5.31 -14.08 -17.04
C VAL A 220 -4.02 -14.73 -16.55
N TRP A 221 -3.26 -15.36 -17.45
CA TRP A 221 -1.96 -15.94 -17.12
C TRP A 221 -0.96 -14.87 -16.63
N LEU A 222 -0.89 -13.71 -17.29
CA LEU A 222 -0.03 -12.61 -16.86
C LEU A 222 -0.40 -12.11 -15.46
N LEU A 223 -1.69 -11.98 -15.15
CA LEU A 223 -2.16 -11.59 -13.81
C LEU A 223 -1.79 -12.62 -12.75
N ILE A 224 -1.94 -13.92 -13.04
CA ILE A 224 -1.54 -14.99 -12.13
C ILE A 224 -0.02 -14.98 -11.91
N GLU A 225 0.79 -14.87 -12.97
CA GLU A 225 2.24 -14.84 -12.79
C GLU A 225 2.74 -13.56 -12.11
N PHE A 226 2.08 -12.43 -12.34
CA PHE A 226 2.37 -11.19 -11.64
C PHE A 226 2.09 -11.31 -10.13
N THR A 227 0.93 -11.83 -9.74
CA THR A 227 0.58 -12.05 -8.32
C THR A 227 1.53 -13.05 -7.65
N LEU A 228 1.90 -14.14 -8.32
CA LEU A 228 2.87 -15.11 -7.81
C LEU A 228 4.29 -14.54 -7.77
N TYR A 229 4.67 -13.70 -8.71
CA TYR A 229 5.94 -12.99 -8.69
C TYR A 229 6.03 -12.05 -7.47
N ARG A 230 4.98 -11.27 -7.21
CA ARG A 230 4.88 -10.39 -6.04
C ARG A 230 5.03 -11.17 -4.74
N LYS A 231 4.27 -12.26 -4.55
CA LYS A 231 4.39 -13.12 -3.36
C LYS A 231 5.79 -13.73 -3.19
N ARG A 232 6.46 -14.09 -4.28
CA ARG A 232 7.85 -14.61 -4.23
C ARG A 232 8.84 -13.54 -3.77
N ARG A 233 8.63 -12.29 -4.18
CA ARG A 233 9.48 -11.16 -3.77
C ARG A 233 9.31 -10.85 -2.28
N GLU A 234 8.05 -10.75 -1.82
CA GLU A 234 7.72 -10.56 -0.41
C GLU A 234 8.32 -11.68 0.46
N LYS A 235 8.18 -12.95 0.04
CA LYS A 235 8.78 -14.08 0.76
C LYS A 235 10.31 -14.01 0.84
N LYS A 236 10.98 -13.51 -0.20
CA LYS A 236 12.45 -13.34 -0.17
C LYS A 236 12.86 -12.25 0.81
N GLN A 237 12.15 -11.11 0.81
CA GLN A 237 12.39 -10.03 1.77
C GLN A 237 12.20 -10.51 3.21
N LEU A 238 11.09 -11.20 3.48
CA LEU A 238 10.84 -11.80 4.80
C LEU A 238 11.91 -12.81 5.23
N LEU A 239 12.43 -13.60 4.29
CA LEU A 239 13.52 -14.55 4.58
C LEU A 239 14.85 -13.83 4.88
N GLU A 240 15.10 -12.69 4.25
CA GLU A 240 16.31 -11.89 4.44
C GLU A 240 16.23 -11.12 5.77
N GLU A 241 15.08 -10.51 6.07
CA GLU A 241 14.79 -9.91 7.37
C GLU A 241 14.90 -10.93 8.51
N ALA A 242 14.32 -12.12 8.34
CA ALA A 242 14.42 -13.19 9.34
C ALA A 242 15.87 -13.68 9.55
N ARG A 243 16.74 -13.58 8.53
CA ARG A 243 18.18 -13.87 8.69
C ARG A 243 18.89 -12.75 9.44
N ASN A 244 18.67 -11.50 9.06
CA ASN A 244 19.28 -10.36 9.71
C ASN A 244 18.90 -10.30 11.20
N ILE A 245 17.63 -10.56 11.54
CA ILE A 245 17.16 -10.63 12.93
C ILE A 245 17.85 -11.76 13.70
N ARG A 246 18.06 -12.92 13.08
CA ARG A 246 18.79 -14.03 13.72
C ARG A 246 20.24 -13.68 13.98
N GLU A 247 20.91 -13.04 13.02
CA GLU A 247 22.30 -12.59 13.18
C GLU A 247 22.42 -11.52 14.27
N GLU A 248 21.50 -10.56 14.32
CA GLU A 248 21.46 -9.55 15.39
C GLU A 248 21.22 -10.20 16.76
N LEU A 249 20.32 -11.19 16.84
CA LEU A 249 20.05 -11.91 18.08
C LEU A 249 21.29 -12.70 18.54
N GLU A 250 21.97 -13.42 17.65
CA GLU A 250 23.22 -14.13 17.98
C GLU A 250 24.30 -13.17 18.48
N GLN A 251 24.40 -11.97 17.88
CA GLN A 251 25.34 -10.96 18.32
C GLN A 251 25.01 -10.42 19.72
N LYS A 252 23.73 -10.15 20.00
CA LYS A 252 23.28 -9.71 21.33
C LYS A 252 23.44 -10.80 22.39
N VAL A 253 23.24 -12.06 22.04
CA VAL A 253 23.51 -13.19 22.94
C VAL A 253 25.00 -13.24 23.31
N LYS A 254 25.91 -13.13 22.33
CA LYS A 254 27.36 -13.08 22.61
C LYS A 254 27.77 -11.89 23.48
N GLN A 255 27.18 -10.71 23.23
CA GLN A 255 27.43 -9.53 24.06
C GLN A 255 26.94 -9.75 25.50
N ASN A 256 25.75 -10.33 25.68
CA ASN A 256 25.23 -10.66 27.01
C ASN A 256 26.09 -11.71 27.73
N GLU A 257 26.56 -12.74 27.03
CA GLU A 257 27.48 -13.75 27.60
C GLU A 257 28.79 -13.10 28.08
N ALA A 258 29.38 -12.19 27.29
CA ALA A 258 30.58 -11.45 27.70
C ALA A 258 30.32 -10.55 28.93
N LEU A 259 29.16 -9.89 28.99
CA LEU A 259 28.75 -9.09 30.15
C LEU A 259 28.55 -9.95 31.41
N ILE A 260 27.97 -11.16 31.26
CA ILE A 260 27.83 -12.11 32.36
C ILE A 260 29.21 -12.53 32.86
N ALA A 261 30.15 -12.87 31.98
CA ALA A 261 31.52 -13.24 32.37
C ALA A 261 32.25 -12.12 33.12
N VAL A 262 32.11 -10.86 32.67
CA VAL A 262 32.67 -9.69 33.38
C VAL A 262 32.01 -9.53 34.76
N ARG A 263 30.69 -9.71 34.86
CA ARG A 263 29.96 -9.62 36.13
C ARG A 263 30.35 -10.74 37.09
N GLU A 264 30.58 -11.94 36.60
CA GLU A 264 31.06 -13.07 37.40
C GLU A 264 32.46 -12.82 37.93
N LYS A 265 33.38 -12.33 37.08
CA LYS A 265 34.73 -11.95 37.51
C LYS A 265 34.71 -10.85 38.59
N GLY A 266 33.91 -9.80 38.39
CA GLY A 266 33.74 -8.75 39.39
C GLY A 266 33.10 -9.24 40.69
N ARG A 267 32.25 -10.28 40.62
CA ARG A 267 31.69 -10.91 41.83
C ARG A 267 32.74 -11.72 42.57
N GLU A 268 33.62 -12.43 41.86
CA GLU A 268 34.74 -13.19 42.44
C GLU A 268 35.74 -12.26 43.13
N GLU A 269 36.15 -11.16 42.48
CA GLU A 269 37.02 -10.13 43.08
C GLU A 269 36.40 -9.52 44.35
N LEU A 270 35.09 -9.29 44.36
CA LEU A 270 34.37 -8.78 45.54
C LEU A 270 34.30 -9.81 46.68
N GLU A 271 34.18 -11.10 46.36
CA GLU A 271 34.21 -12.17 47.35
C GLU A 271 35.59 -12.30 47.99
N ASP A 272 36.66 -12.21 47.20
CA ASP A 272 38.03 -12.23 47.71
C ASP A 272 38.31 -11.01 48.60
N TYR A 273 37.91 -9.81 48.19
CA TYR A 273 38.02 -8.61 49.02
C TYR A 273 37.22 -8.75 50.34
N ARG A 274 36.04 -9.38 50.30
CA ARG A 274 35.26 -9.64 51.51
C ARG A 274 35.95 -10.64 52.44
N ARG A 275 36.65 -11.65 51.92
CA ARG A 275 37.44 -12.59 52.73
C ARG A 275 38.64 -11.89 53.38
N GLU A 276 39.33 -11.02 52.65
CA GLU A 276 40.44 -10.22 53.18
C GLU A 276 39.98 -9.26 54.29
N GLN A 277 38.84 -8.59 54.09
CA GLN A 277 38.23 -7.77 55.15
C GLN A 277 37.85 -8.59 56.38
N GLN A 278 37.34 -9.82 56.19
CA GLN A 278 37.05 -10.73 57.30
C GLN A 278 38.32 -11.18 58.03
N SER A 279 39.41 -11.49 57.32
CA SER A 279 40.68 -11.87 57.95
C SER A 279 41.27 -10.72 58.76
N ILE A 280 41.29 -9.50 58.21
CA ILE A 280 41.74 -8.29 58.91
C ILE A 280 40.85 -8.04 60.14
N ALA A 281 39.53 -8.17 60.03
CA ALA A 281 38.62 -8.00 61.16
C ALA A 281 38.85 -9.06 62.25
N THR A 282 39.16 -10.31 61.89
CA THR A 282 39.52 -11.35 62.87
C THR A 282 40.87 -11.08 63.53
N GLU A 283 41.88 -10.61 62.78
CA GLU A 283 43.18 -10.22 63.33
C GLU A 283 43.04 -9.04 64.30
N LEU A 284 42.27 -8.01 63.93
CA LEU A 284 41.96 -6.89 64.82
C LEU A 284 41.25 -7.35 66.08
N LYS A 285 40.30 -8.28 65.99
CA LYS A 285 39.63 -8.83 67.19
C LYS A 285 40.60 -9.55 68.11
N ILE A 286 41.53 -10.33 67.56
CA ILE A 286 42.57 -11.02 68.35
C ILE A 286 43.50 -10.00 69.01
N ALA A 287 43.92 -8.96 68.26
CA ALA A 287 44.77 -7.91 68.80
C ALA A 287 44.06 -7.09 69.90
N ILE A 288 42.78 -6.76 69.71
CA ILE A 288 41.97 -6.07 70.73
C ILE A 288 41.89 -6.93 72.00
N ALA A 289 41.63 -8.23 71.90
CA ALA A 289 41.60 -9.13 73.05
C ALA A 289 42.97 -9.20 73.77
N ASP A 290 44.09 -9.20 73.04
CA ASP A 290 45.44 -9.14 73.62
C ASP A 290 45.70 -7.81 74.36
N TYR A 291 45.28 -6.68 73.78
CA TYR A 291 45.39 -5.39 74.44
C TYR A 291 44.47 -5.26 75.66
N GLU A 292 43.24 -5.80 75.61
CA GLU A 292 42.34 -5.86 76.75
C GLU A 292 42.97 -6.66 77.90
N GLN A 293 43.60 -7.81 77.61
CA GLN A 293 44.30 -8.59 78.61
C GLN A 293 45.48 -7.82 79.23
N LYS A 294 46.28 -7.13 78.41
CA LYS A 294 47.37 -6.27 78.91
C LYS A 294 46.87 -5.15 79.81
N ILE A 295 45.72 -4.54 79.50
CA ILE A 295 45.11 -3.51 80.36
C ILE A 295 44.72 -4.09 81.71
N VAL A 296 44.13 -5.29 81.73
CA VAL A 296 43.78 -5.99 82.99
C VAL A 296 45.04 -6.30 83.80
N ASP A 297 46.10 -6.80 83.17
CA ASP A 297 47.37 -7.09 83.85
C ASP A 297 48.02 -5.83 84.43
N PHE A 298 48.01 -4.71 83.69
CA PHE A 298 48.50 -3.41 84.17
C PHE A 298 47.66 -2.88 85.35
N GLN A 299 46.34 -3.05 85.31
CA GLN A 299 45.47 -2.66 86.42
C GLN A 299 45.78 -3.48 87.68
N HIS A 300 46.00 -4.79 87.54
CA HIS A 300 46.35 -5.63 88.68
C HIS A 300 47.70 -5.24 89.29
N GLN A 301 48.70 -4.94 88.45
CA GLN A 301 50.00 -4.42 88.90
C GLN A 301 49.87 -3.06 89.61
N GLN A 302 48.96 -2.20 89.15
CA GLN A 302 48.69 -0.91 89.79
C GLN A 302 48.03 -1.10 91.17
N ASP A 303 47.07 -2.02 91.30
CA ASP A 303 46.42 -2.34 92.58
C ASP A 303 47.43 -2.93 93.58
N ASP A 304 48.32 -3.84 93.14
CA ASP A 304 49.39 -4.39 93.98
C ASP A 304 50.34 -3.29 94.50
N SER A 305 50.67 -2.32 93.64
CA SER A 305 51.53 -1.19 94.02
C SER A 305 50.83 -0.25 95.02
N GLN A 306 49.53 -0.02 94.87
CA GLN A 306 48.74 0.74 95.85
C GLN A 306 48.66 0.02 97.19
N THR A 307 48.46 -1.30 97.18
CA THR A 307 48.40 -2.13 98.39
C THR A 307 49.72 -2.09 99.14
N SER A 308 50.85 -2.15 98.42
CA SER A 308 52.19 -2.02 98.98
C SER A 308 52.44 -0.62 99.59
N LEU A 309 51.95 0.45 98.97
CA LEU A 309 52.02 1.80 99.52
C LEU A 309 51.16 1.97 100.77
N GLN A 310 49.99 1.32 100.83
CA GLN A 310 49.13 1.30 102.00
C GLN A 310 49.83 0.63 103.19
N GLU A 311 50.55 -0.47 102.94
CA GLU A 311 51.30 -1.20 103.94
C GLU A 311 52.50 -0.40 104.47
N LEU A 312 53.26 0.28 103.59
CA LEU A 312 54.30 1.23 104.00
C LEU A 312 53.76 2.39 104.82
N ARG A 313 52.57 2.89 104.49
CA ARG A 313 51.92 3.99 105.22
C ARG A 313 51.52 3.56 106.64
N ASN A 314 51.06 2.33 106.81
CA ASN A 314 50.76 1.76 108.12
C ASN A 314 52.03 1.56 108.97
N GLN A 315 53.14 1.15 108.35
CA GLN A 315 54.44 1.04 109.03
C GLN A 315 54.96 2.41 109.51
N LEU A 316 54.72 3.49 108.74
CA LEU A 316 55.08 4.86 109.11
C LEU A 316 54.22 5.40 110.27
N ALA A 317 52.95 5.02 110.36
CA ALA A 317 52.05 5.44 111.44
C ALA A 317 52.50 4.90 112.81
N TRP A 318 52.96 3.64 112.87
CA TRP A 318 53.46 3.03 114.11
C TRP A 318 54.74 3.69 114.64
N ALA A 319 55.62 4.15 113.75
CA ALA A 319 56.86 4.83 114.14
C ALA A 319 56.64 6.23 114.74
N VAL A 320 55.58 6.92 114.33
CA VAL A 320 55.21 8.25 114.84
C VAL A 320 54.58 8.15 116.24
N GLU A 321 53.78 7.12 116.49
CA GLU A 321 53.14 6.88 117.80
C GLU A 321 54.17 6.58 118.90
N TYR A 322 55.23 5.83 118.57
CA TYR A 322 56.36 5.55 119.48
C TYR A 322 57.18 6.81 119.86
N GLN A 323 57.28 7.80 118.97
CA GLN A 323 58.00 9.05 119.24
C GLN A 323 57.22 10.01 120.16
N VAL A 324 55.89 9.96 120.14
CA VAL A 324 55.04 10.81 120.99
C VAL A 324 55.05 10.33 122.44
N GLU A 325 55.02 9.00 122.68
CA GLU A 325 55.13 8.44 124.04
C GLU A 325 56.48 8.71 124.72
N ALA A 326 57.58 8.79 123.96
CA ALA A 326 58.90 9.09 124.50
C ALA A 326 59.05 10.56 124.97
N GLN A 327 58.28 11.48 124.39
CA GLN A 327 58.36 12.92 124.68
C GLN A 327 57.59 13.29 125.97
N GLU A 328 56.47 12.62 126.27
CA GLU A 328 55.68 12.84 127.49
C GLU A 328 56.39 12.37 128.79
N GLU A 329 57.35 11.45 128.68
CA GLU A 329 58.15 10.95 129.81
C GLU A 329 59.30 11.90 130.18
N ILE A 330 59.76 12.74 129.24
CA ILE A 330 60.82 13.75 129.47
C ILE A 330 60.25 14.96 130.23
N ASP A 331 59.02 15.38 129.92
CA ASP A 331 58.39 16.54 130.56
C ASP A 331 58.00 16.28 132.03
N ARG A 332 57.63 15.04 132.39
CA ARG A 332 57.35 14.68 133.79
C ARG A 332 58.59 14.67 134.68
N ARG A 333 59.78 14.40 134.12
CA ARG A 333 61.04 14.38 134.87
C ARG A 333 61.63 15.76 135.10
N SER A 334 61.34 16.74 134.24
CA SER A 334 61.82 18.12 134.38
C SER A 334 61.12 18.88 135.53
N GLU A 335 59.83 18.62 135.75
CA GLU A 335 59.04 19.25 136.82
C GLU A 335 59.43 18.76 138.24
N ALA A 336 59.93 17.52 138.36
CA ALA A 336 60.43 16.96 139.61
C ALA A 336 61.79 17.55 140.06
N ILE A 337 62.61 18.00 139.11
CA ILE A 337 63.94 18.58 139.38
C ILE A 337 63.80 20.02 139.92
N ALA A 338 62.84 20.80 139.41
CA ALA A 338 62.60 22.18 139.86
C ALA A 338 62.13 22.29 141.32
N ASN A 339 61.42 21.29 141.85
CA ASN A 339 60.95 21.27 143.24
C ASN A 339 62.03 20.84 144.25
N LEU A 340 63.09 20.14 143.81
CA LEU A 340 64.22 19.75 144.65
C LEU A 340 65.27 20.87 144.81
N GLU A 341 65.40 21.76 143.82
CA GLU A 341 66.33 22.92 143.89
C GLU A 341 65.89 24.00 144.89
N ASN A 342 64.58 24.15 145.15
CA ASN A 342 64.07 25.14 146.11
C ASN A 342 64.22 24.74 147.59
N CYS A 343 64.41 23.44 147.90
CA CYS A 343 64.56 22.95 149.29
C CYS A 343 66.04 22.93 149.75
N LEU A 344 67.00 22.91 148.81
CA LEU A 344 68.43 22.84 149.09
C LEU A 344 69.06 24.22 149.40
N ASN A 345 68.45 25.30 148.91
CA ASN A 345 68.95 26.67 149.06
C ASN A 345 68.65 27.33 150.42
N SER A 346 67.81 26.72 151.27
CA SER A 346 67.54 27.22 152.64
C SER A 346 68.50 26.68 153.71
N GLN A 347 69.37 25.72 153.37
CA GLN A 347 70.25 25.04 154.35
C GLN A 347 71.73 25.47 154.26
N ASN A 348 72.15 26.12 153.16
CA ASN A 348 73.54 26.52 152.91
C ASN A 348 73.89 27.96 153.38
N ARG A 349 73.00 28.62 154.14
CA ARG A 349 73.22 29.97 154.69
C ARG A 349 73.91 30.03 156.05
N GLU A 350 74.33 28.90 156.62
CA GLU A 350 75.05 28.87 157.92
C GLU A 350 76.51 28.40 157.83
N GLN A 351 77.04 28.09 156.65
CA GLN A 351 78.47 27.81 156.44
C GLN A 351 79.11 28.79 155.45
N GLN A 352 78.86 30.07 155.65
CA GLN A 352 79.90 31.04 155.35
C GLN A 352 81.02 30.91 156.39
N GLU A 353 82.21 31.31 155.96
CA GLU A 353 83.36 31.62 156.80
C GLU A 353 84.18 30.41 157.26
N MET A 354 85.10 30.00 156.40
CA MET A 354 86.45 29.83 156.95
C MET A 354 87.55 30.20 155.99
N THR A 355 87.45 29.95 154.69
CA THR A 355 88.74 29.86 153.98
C THR A 355 88.52 29.94 152.48
N ARG A 356 88.44 31.12 151.84
CA ARG A 356 89.50 32.15 151.75
C ARG A 356 90.88 31.52 151.90
N THR A 357 91.42 31.04 150.79
CA THR A 357 92.69 31.52 150.27
C THR A 357 93.06 30.76 149.00
N LEU A 358 93.69 31.48 148.08
CA LEU A 358 94.47 31.00 146.93
C LEU A 358 93.61 30.45 145.78
N GLU A 359 93.16 31.27 144.83
CA GLU A 359 93.97 32.25 144.10
C GLU A 359 95.28 31.61 143.65
N LYS A 360 95.24 30.96 142.48
CA LYS A 360 96.19 31.21 141.39
C LYS A 360 96.14 30.07 140.40
N LEU A 361 96.04 30.51 139.13
CA LEU A 361 96.75 29.93 137.99
C LEU A 361 96.36 28.48 137.68
N GLN A 362 95.80 28.19 136.52
CA GLN A 362 96.36 28.51 135.21
C GLN A 362 95.26 28.11 134.23
N ARG A 363 94.69 29.00 133.42
CA ARG A 363 95.29 29.48 132.16
C ARG A 363 96.08 28.40 131.45
N GLN A 364 95.58 27.97 130.30
CA GLN A 364 96.25 27.74 129.01
C GLN A 364 95.12 27.23 128.09
N LEU A 365 94.89 27.64 126.84
CA LEU A 365 95.52 28.48 125.82
C LEU A 365 94.42 28.51 124.70
N GLN A 366 93.88 29.60 124.14
CA GLN A 366 94.50 30.58 123.21
C GLN A 366 95.50 29.91 122.26
N GLU A 367 95.41 30.00 120.94
CA GLU A 367 95.47 31.21 120.11
C GLU A 367 95.39 30.75 118.63
N THR A 368 94.47 31.28 117.80
CA THR A 368 94.63 32.41 116.83
C THR A 368 95.39 32.02 115.55
N GLU A 369 94.80 32.28 114.37
CA GLU A 369 95.14 33.37 113.42
C GLU A 369 96.55 33.19 112.81
N GLU A 370 96.87 33.38 111.53
CA GLU A 370 96.49 34.43 110.59
C GLU A 370 97.32 34.18 109.32
N ARG A 371 96.81 34.49 108.11
CA ARG A 371 97.46 35.40 107.13
C ARG A 371 96.83 35.34 105.75
N GLU A 372 96.43 36.52 105.29
CA GLU A 372 96.05 36.85 103.92
C GLU A 372 97.22 36.75 102.92
N GLY A 373 96.87 36.57 101.63
CA GLY A 373 97.68 37.12 100.54
C GLY A 373 97.50 36.45 99.17
N ARG A 374 96.69 37.10 98.31
CA ARG A 374 96.78 37.20 96.82
C ARG A 374 95.64 36.59 95.96
N THR A 375 94.72 37.48 95.60
CA THR A 375 94.20 37.79 94.24
C THR A 375 93.64 36.69 93.32
N ASN A 376 92.37 36.93 92.95
CA ASN A 376 91.89 37.09 91.57
C ASN A 376 91.86 35.86 90.64
N GLU A 377 90.81 35.04 90.74
CA GLU A 377 90.51 34.01 89.72
C GLU A 377 89.03 33.60 89.62
N GLN A 378 88.08 34.45 90.03
CA GLN A 378 86.65 34.06 90.08
C GLN A 378 85.67 35.07 89.46
N ILE A 379 86.07 35.76 88.39
CA ILE A 379 85.15 36.57 87.56
C ILE A 379 84.88 35.94 86.17
N VAL A 380 85.47 34.79 85.84
CA VAL A 380 85.29 34.15 84.52
C VAL A 380 84.30 32.96 84.51
N SER A 381 83.99 32.32 85.63
CA SER A 381 83.19 31.07 85.59
C SER A 381 81.66 31.25 85.45
N LEU A 382 81.14 32.48 85.57
CA LEU A 382 79.70 32.75 85.46
C LEU A 382 79.24 33.17 84.05
N ASN A 383 80.15 33.59 83.17
CA ASN A 383 79.81 33.99 81.80
C ASN A 383 79.83 32.84 80.78
N GLN A 384 80.19 31.62 81.20
CA GLN A 384 80.25 30.45 80.33
C GLN A 384 78.90 29.71 80.24
N LYS A 385 77.98 29.95 81.19
CA LYS A 385 76.68 29.28 81.26
C LYS A 385 75.55 29.98 80.50
N ILE A 386 75.77 31.23 80.08
CA ILE A 386 74.82 32.01 79.27
C ILE A 386 74.99 31.73 77.77
N ALA A 387 76.13 31.19 77.33
CA ALA A 387 76.37 30.85 75.92
C ALA A 387 75.80 29.48 75.48
N GLU A 388 75.53 28.56 76.41
CA GLU A 388 74.94 27.25 76.11
C GLU A 388 73.42 27.32 75.89
N LEU A 389 72.70 28.21 76.59
CA LEU A 389 71.25 28.39 76.42
C LEU A 389 70.84 29.13 75.14
N THR A 390 71.75 29.90 74.53
CA THR A 390 71.51 30.55 73.23
C THR A 390 71.59 29.56 72.06
N ARG A 391 72.24 28.41 72.26
CA ARG A 391 72.45 27.39 71.22
C ARG A 391 71.26 26.44 71.06
N GLU A 392 70.47 26.24 72.12
CA GLU A 392 69.23 25.45 72.08
C GLU A 392 68.05 26.24 71.50
N TYR A 393 68.08 27.59 71.58
CA TYR A 393 67.05 28.46 70.99
C TYR A 393 67.14 28.51 69.45
N ASP A 394 68.35 28.52 68.88
CA ASP A 394 68.57 28.53 67.43
C ASP A 394 68.25 27.17 66.76
N GLN A 395 68.39 26.05 67.48
CA GLN A 395 67.97 24.72 67.01
C GLN A 395 66.44 24.56 66.92
N ALA A 396 65.67 25.25 67.77
CA ALA A 396 64.21 25.24 67.73
C ALA A 396 63.63 26.06 66.56
N ILE A 397 64.33 27.12 66.13
CA ILE A 397 63.95 27.92 64.95
C ILE A 397 64.10 27.09 63.66
N GLN A 398 65.12 26.25 63.57
CA GLN A 398 65.41 25.41 62.39
C GLN A 398 64.43 24.23 62.24
N GLN A 399 63.93 23.64 63.33
CA GLN A 399 62.88 22.61 63.30
C GLN A 399 61.50 23.15 62.89
N SER A 400 61.19 24.42 63.20
CA SER A 400 59.94 25.06 62.75
C SER A 400 59.93 25.42 61.26
N ALA A 401 61.11 25.64 60.66
CA ALA A 401 61.26 25.90 59.23
C ALA A 401 61.15 24.62 58.37
N ASP A 402 61.60 23.47 58.88
CA ASP A 402 61.46 22.16 58.22
C ASP A 402 60.02 21.63 58.26
N LEU A 403 59.26 21.91 59.34
CA LEU A 403 57.81 21.64 59.41
C LEU A 403 57.00 22.56 58.48
N GLN A 404 57.48 23.76 58.15
CA GLN A 404 56.88 24.65 57.15
C GLN A 404 57.16 24.23 55.69
N SER A 405 58.22 23.45 55.43
CA SER A 405 58.51 22.90 54.10
C SER A 405 57.65 21.67 53.81
N GLN A 406 57.41 20.81 54.80
CA GLN A 406 56.50 19.65 54.70
C GLN A 406 55.02 20.03 54.57
N LEU A 407 54.60 21.19 55.11
CA LEU A 407 53.24 21.71 54.90
C LEU A 407 53.02 22.31 53.49
N ARG A 408 54.08 22.58 52.73
CA ARG A 408 54.02 23.03 51.33
C ARG A 408 54.06 21.89 50.31
N GLU A 409 54.24 20.65 50.76
CA GLU A 409 54.20 19.43 49.95
C GLU A 409 52.83 18.72 49.96
N GLN A 410 51.75 19.44 50.27
CA GLN A 410 50.40 19.05 49.86
C GLN A 410 49.96 19.87 48.65
N ALA A 411 50.55 19.51 47.52
CA ALA A 411 50.14 19.93 46.19
C ALA A 411 48.88 19.16 45.74
N ASP A 412 47.74 19.39 46.40
CA ASP A 412 46.44 18.85 45.94
C ASP A 412 45.38 19.93 45.69
N VAL A 413 45.56 21.16 46.19
CA VAL A 413 44.54 22.22 46.01
C VAL A 413 44.55 22.81 44.60
N GLU A 414 45.72 22.94 43.96
CA GLU A 414 45.85 23.53 42.62
C GLU A 414 45.54 22.52 41.50
N GLN A 415 45.72 21.23 41.78
CA GLN A 415 45.37 20.13 40.88
C GLN A 415 43.87 19.84 40.96
N LEU A 416 43.28 19.86 42.17
CA LEU A 416 41.82 19.84 42.37
C LEU A 416 41.14 21.10 41.83
N ARG A 417 41.73 22.29 41.95
CA ARG A 417 41.20 23.51 41.30
C ARG A 417 41.22 23.41 39.79
N ARG A 418 42.33 22.96 39.19
CA ARG A 418 42.40 22.76 37.73
C ARG A 418 41.44 21.67 37.26
N ALA A 419 41.26 20.59 38.02
CA ALA A 419 40.26 19.57 37.73
C ALA A 419 38.82 20.08 37.90
N LEU A 420 38.56 20.95 38.88
CA LEU A 420 37.26 21.58 39.12
C LEU A 420 36.92 22.63 38.05
N GLU A 421 37.91 23.42 37.61
CA GLU A 421 37.76 24.39 36.52
C GLU A 421 37.55 23.65 35.19
N SER A 422 38.34 22.59 34.92
CA SER A 422 38.16 21.72 33.74
C SER A 422 36.79 21.04 33.75
N ALA A 423 36.33 20.52 34.90
CA ALA A 423 35.01 19.91 35.03
C ALA A 423 33.88 20.96 34.91
N ARG A 424 34.12 22.21 35.31
CA ARG A 424 33.19 23.33 35.10
C ARG A 424 33.10 23.70 33.61
N GLU A 425 34.24 23.80 32.94
CA GLU A 425 34.30 24.09 31.50
C GLU A 425 33.65 22.96 30.69
N GLU A 426 33.90 21.70 31.04
CA GLU A 426 33.21 20.55 30.46
C GLU A 426 31.70 20.57 30.76
N SER A 427 31.30 20.92 31.99
CA SER A 427 29.87 21.03 32.34
C SER A 427 29.18 22.17 31.60
N GLU A 428 29.83 23.31 31.39
CA GLU A 428 29.28 24.43 30.61
C GLU A 428 29.24 24.09 29.12
N CYS A 429 30.26 23.41 28.58
CA CYS A 429 30.26 22.90 27.21
C CYS A 429 29.12 21.89 26.98
N ILE A 430 28.89 20.97 27.93
CA ILE A 430 27.78 20.01 27.87
C ILE A 430 26.41 20.73 27.97
N LYS A 431 26.29 21.78 28.80
CA LYS A 431 25.06 22.58 28.88
C LYS A 431 24.78 23.36 27.60
N GLU A 432 25.81 23.93 26.99
CA GLU A 432 25.70 24.67 25.73
C GLU A 432 25.33 23.72 24.59
N GLN A 433 25.98 22.55 24.53
CA GLN A 433 25.61 21.49 23.59
C GLN A 433 24.18 20.98 23.81
N SER A 434 23.74 20.86 25.07
CA SER A 434 22.35 20.48 25.39
C SER A 434 21.35 21.54 24.93
N ARG A 435 21.67 22.83 25.07
CA ARG A 435 20.85 23.94 24.55
C ARG A 435 20.80 23.93 23.03
N ASP A 436 21.91 23.70 22.36
CA ASP A 436 21.94 23.63 20.89
C ASP A 436 21.12 22.45 20.36
N PHE A 437 21.20 21.29 21.03
CA PHE A 437 20.33 20.15 20.72
C PHE A 437 18.85 20.45 20.98
N GLU A 438 18.53 21.17 22.05
CA GLU A 438 17.15 21.57 22.38
C GLU A 438 16.59 22.55 21.34
N VAL A 439 17.40 23.51 20.87
CA VAL A 439 17.06 24.43 19.76
C VAL A 439 16.89 23.66 18.44
N TYR A 440 17.73 22.66 18.17
CA TYR A 440 17.61 21.83 16.97
C TYR A 440 16.32 21.00 16.98
N ILE A 441 16.05 20.31 18.09
CA ILE A 441 14.85 19.47 18.25
C ILE A 441 13.58 20.33 18.18
N THR A 442 13.58 21.52 18.78
CA THR A 442 12.43 22.43 18.70
C THR A 442 12.20 22.92 17.27
N ALA A 443 13.26 23.29 16.54
CA ALA A 443 13.14 23.67 15.13
C ALA A 443 12.64 22.51 14.23
N GLU A 444 13.10 21.28 14.48
CA GLU A 444 12.62 20.10 13.76
C GLU A 444 11.16 19.79 14.10
N ASN A 445 10.76 19.89 15.37
CA ASN A 445 9.37 19.73 15.81
C ASN A 445 8.45 20.78 15.20
N ASP A 446 8.89 22.04 15.10
CA ASP A 446 8.12 23.10 14.43
C ASP A 446 8.00 22.82 12.93
N GLY A 447 9.06 22.31 12.30
CA GLY A 447 9.04 21.87 10.90
C GLY A 447 8.08 20.71 10.65
N LEU A 448 8.09 19.70 11.52
CA LEU A 448 7.15 18.58 11.46
C LEU A 448 5.71 19.03 11.73
N ALA A 449 5.49 19.94 12.69
CA ALA A 449 4.19 20.52 12.96
C ALA A 449 3.64 21.29 11.74
N ALA A 450 4.50 22.01 11.02
CA ALA A 450 4.13 22.67 9.78
C ALA A 450 3.74 21.67 8.67
N GLN A 451 4.48 20.56 8.52
CA GLN A 451 4.14 19.49 7.58
C GLN A 451 2.82 18.80 7.94
N ILE A 452 2.57 18.53 9.22
CA ILE A 452 1.32 17.96 9.69
C ILE A 452 0.14 18.88 9.35
N ARG A 453 0.26 20.19 9.62
CA ARG A 453 -0.78 21.17 9.25
C ARG A 453 -1.04 21.22 7.74
N GLN A 454 0.01 21.11 6.93
CA GLN A 454 -0.15 21.07 5.47
C GLN A 454 -0.94 19.82 5.04
N LEU A 455 -0.58 18.65 5.58
CA LEU A 455 -1.29 17.41 5.28
C LEU A 455 -2.74 17.43 5.77
N GLU A 456 -3.02 18.04 6.93
CA GLU A 456 -4.39 18.24 7.43
C GLU A 456 -5.23 19.12 6.50
N ASN A 457 -4.64 20.18 5.93
CA ASN A 457 -5.31 21.03 4.96
C ASN A 457 -5.59 20.27 3.65
N GLU A 458 -4.61 19.54 3.12
CA GLU A 458 -4.79 18.71 1.91
C GLU A 458 -5.86 17.63 2.13
N LEU A 459 -5.88 16.99 3.31
CA LEU A 459 -6.91 16.04 3.68
C LEU A 459 -8.30 16.69 3.75
N GLY A 460 -8.37 17.92 4.28
CA GLY A 460 -9.60 18.72 4.32
C GLY A 460 -10.13 19.05 2.92
N GLU A 461 -9.24 19.44 2.00
CA GLU A 461 -9.60 19.72 0.61
C GLU A 461 -10.08 18.46 -0.11
N HIS A 462 -9.38 17.34 0.05
CA HIS A 462 -9.82 16.05 -0.48
C HIS A 462 -11.18 15.62 0.06
N ARG A 463 -11.43 15.84 1.36
CA ARG A 463 -12.74 15.54 1.96
C ARG A 463 -13.86 16.40 1.37
N SER A 464 -13.59 17.68 1.11
CA SER A 464 -14.54 18.57 0.43
C SER A 464 -14.85 18.09 -1.00
N ILE A 465 -13.82 17.68 -1.75
CA ILE A 465 -13.99 17.12 -3.10
C ILE A 465 -14.81 15.83 -3.07
N ILE A 466 -14.59 14.95 -2.09
CA ILE A 466 -15.39 13.72 -1.95
C ILE A 466 -16.86 14.05 -1.73
N LEU A 467 -17.18 15.01 -0.85
CA LEU A 467 -18.56 15.42 -0.59
C LEU A 467 -19.24 16.01 -1.84
N ASP A 468 -18.54 16.84 -2.62
CA ASP A 468 -19.06 17.35 -3.90
C ASP A 468 -19.34 16.21 -4.90
N LEU A 469 -18.43 15.25 -4.99
CA LEU A 469 -18.59 14.11 -5.88
C LEU A 469 -19.75 13.20 -5.47
N GLU A 470 -19.94 12.97 -4.17
CA GLU A 470 -21.07 12.22 -3.63
C GLU A 470 -22.39 12.90 -3.96
N SER A 471 -22.49 14.21 -3.73
CA SER A 471 -23.67 14.99 -4.10
C SER A 471 -23.98 14.92 -5.60
N ARG A 472 -22.98 15.03 -6.46
CA ARG A 472 -23.14 14.90 -7.91
C ARG A 472 -23.49 13.49 -8.38
N LEU A 473 -23.16 12.46 -7.61
CA LEU A 473 -23.56 11.09 -7.89
C LEU A 473 -25.04 10.90 -7.55
N GLU A 474 -25.48 11.41 -6.40
CA GLU A 474 -26.89 11.38 -5.97
C GLU A 474 -27.80 12.06 -7.00
N ASP A 475 -27.45 13.28 -7.45
CA ASP A 475 -28.17 13.99 -8.52
C ASP A 475 -28.26 13.18 -9.82
N ARG A 476 -27.21 12.43 -10.15
CA ARG A 476 -27.18 11.59 -11.36
C ARG A 476 -28.04 10.35 -11.21
N GLU A 477 -28.08 9.75 -10.02
CA GLU A 477 -28.95 8.61 -9.72
C GLU A 477 -30.43 9.01 -9.83
N GLU A 478 -30.81 10.17 -9.30
CA GLU A 478 -32.15 10.72 -9.47
C GLU A 478 -32.49 10.95 -10.95
N TRP A 479 -31.56 11.51 -11.73
CA TRP A 479 -31.78 11.74 -13.17
C TRP A 479 -31.95 10.43 -13.96
N VAL A 480 -31.21 9.38 -13.59
CA VAL A 480 -31.37 8.04 -14.18
C VAL A 480 -32.72 7.45 -13.82
N ALA A 481 -33.18 7.61 -12.57
CA ALA A 481 -34.51 7.16 -12.15
C ALA A 481 -35.61 7.85 -12.97
N TYR A 482 -35.54 9.18 -13.12
CA TYR A 482 -36.47 9.97 -13.92
C TYR A 482 -36.54 9.48 -15.39
N ILE A 483 -35.39 9.28 -16.05
CA ILE A 483 -35.36 8.78 -17.44
C ILE A 483 -35.93 7.37 -17.54
N THR A 484 -35.71 6.55 -16.52
CA THR A 484 -36.21 5.18 -16.51
C THR A 484 -37.74 5.18 -16.47
N GLU A 485 -38.34 6.05 -15.66
CA GLU A 485 -39.79 6.25 -15.61
C GLU A 485 -40.34 6.82 -16.92
N GLU A 486 -39.68 7.84 -17.49
CA GLU A 486 -40.08 8.42 -18.78
C GLU A 486 -40.04 7.37 -19.91
N ASN A 487 -39.01 6.54 -19.96
CA ASN A 487 -38.90 5.46 -20.95
C ASN A 487 -39.99 4.39 -20.76
N GLN A 488 -40.37 4.07 -19.52
CA GLN A 488 -41.50 3.16 -19.26
C GLN A 488 -42.82 3.77 -19.73
N GLY A 489 -43.03 5.09 -19.51
CA GLY A 489 -44.17 5.83 -20.02
C GLY A 489 -44.26 5.83 -21.55
N LEU A 490 -43.14 6.13 -22.22
CA LEU A 490 -43.05 6.08 -23.68
C LEU A 490 -43.31 4.66 -24.22
N ALA A 491 -42.80 3.62 -23.55
CA ALA A 491 -43.06 2.24 -23.93
C ALA A 491 -44.55 1.85 -23.75
N ALA A 492 -45.26 2.42 -22.78
CA ALA A 492 -46.70 2.26 -22.66
C ALA A 492 -47.43 2.95 -23.82
N GLN A 493 -47.08 4.20 -24.15
CA GLN A 493 -47.67 4.94 -25.27
C GLN A 493 -47.47 4.23 -26.62
N ILE A 494 -46.29 3.64 -26.86
CA ILE A 494 -46.02 2.86 -28.08
C ILE A 494 -46.98 1.67 -28.16
N ARG A 495 -47.19 0.94 -27.06
CA ARG A 495 -48.13 -0.20 -27.03
C ARG A 495 -49.58 0.24 -27.31
N ASP A 496 -50.00 1.36 -26.76
CA ASP A 496 -51.34 1.89 -27.00
C ASP A 496 -51.54 2.28 -28.47
N LEU A 497 -50.56 2.97 -29.06
CA LEU A 497 -50.56 3.31 -30.49
C LEU A 497 -50.55 2.06 -31.39
N GLU A 498 -49.80 1.02 -31.02
CA GLU A 498 -49.81 -0.25 -31.75
C GLU A 498 -51.18 -0.93 -31.71
N ASN A 499 -51.88 -0.86 -30.57
CA ASN A 499 -53.24 -1.37 -30.42
C ASN A 499 -54.24 -0.57 -31.27
N GLU A 500 -54.19 0.76 -31.23
CA GLU A 500 -55.03 1.63 -32.08
C GLU A 500 -54.80 1.36 -33.57
N LEU A 501 -53.54 1.22 -33.97
CA LEU A 501 -53.17 0.91 -35.35
C LEU A 501 -53.69 -0.47 -35.77
N GLY A 502 -53.69 -1.44 -34.85
CA GLY A 502 -54.35 -2.75 -35.04
C GLY A 502 -55.87 -2.63 -35.24
N GLN A 503 -56.55 -1.80 -34.46
CA GLN A 503 -57.99 -1.54 -34.61
C GLN A 503 -58.28 -0.84 -35.94
N HIS A 504 -57.50 0.18 -36.32
CA HIS A 504 -57.65 0.87 -37.59
C HIS A 504 -57.43 -0.07 -38.77
N ARG A 505 -56.40 -0.93 -38.73
CA ARG A 505 -56.19 -1.96 -39.74
C ARG A 505 -57.40 -2.87 -39.87
N SER A 506 -57.96 -3.32 -38.76
CA SER A 506 -59.15 -4.16 -38.74
C SER A 506 -60.36 -3.44 -39.36
N LYS A 507 -60.53 -2.15 -39.06
CA LYS A 507 -61.59 -1.30 -39.66
C LYS A 507 -61.39 -1.10 -41.16
N ILE A 508 -60.15 -0.93 -41.63
CA ILE A 508 -59.83 -0.85 -43.06
C ILE A 508 -60.19 -2.16 -43.76
N VAL A 509 -59.85 -3.31 -43.18
CA VAL A 509 -60.22 -4.62 -43.73
C VAL A 509 -61.74 -4.76 -43.82
N TYR A 510 -62.46 -4.40 -42.76
CA TYR A 510 -63.93 -4.42 -42.75
C TYR A 510 -64.55 -3.50 -43.80
N LEU A 511 -64.06 -2.25 -43.90
CA LEU A 511 -64.56 -1.29 -44.91
C LEU A 511 -64.21 -1.74 -46.33
N LYS A 512 -63.06 -2.36 -46.54
CA LYS A 512 -62.64 -2.90 -47.84
C LYS A 512 -63.56 -4.03 -48.27
N SER A 513 -63.86 -4.99 -47.39
CA SER A 513 -64.86 -6.05 -47.65
C SER A 513 -66.21 -5.44 -48.04
N ARG A 514 -66.67 -4.42 -47.33
CA ARG A 514 -67.95 -3.76 -47.60
C ARG A 514 -67.95 -2.91 -48.90
N LEU A 515 -66.78 -2.44 -49.34
CA LEU A 515 -66.59 -1.77 -50.63
C LEU A 515 -66.58 -2.77 -51.78
N GLU A 516 -65.91 -3.91 -51.62
CA GLU A 516 -65.92 -5.02 -52.57
C GLU A 516 -67.35 -5.56 -52.74
N ASP A 517 -68.11 -5.72 -51.65
CA ASP A 517 -69.53 -6.10 -51.69
C ASP A 517 -70.42 -5.06 -52.42
N ARG A 518 -70.06 -3.77 -52.38
CA ARG A 518 -70.77 -2.71 -53.13
C ARG A 518 -70.35 -2.61 -54.59
N GLN A 519 -69.09 -2.88 -54.92
CA GLN A 519 -68.60 -2.90 -56.30
C GLN A 519 -69.14 -4.10 -57.09
N VAL A 520 -69.58 -5.17 -56.42
CA VAL A 520 -70.33 -6.28 -57.04
C VAL A 520 -71.80 -5.89 -57.33
N GLY A 521 -72.26 -4.72 -56.86
CA GLY A 521 -73.65 -4.26 -56.96
C GLY A 521 -73.97 -3.17 -57.99
N ASP A 522 -72.99 -2.57 -58.66
CA ASP A 522 -73.24 -1.53 -59.68
C ASP A 522 -72.25 -1.69 -60.86
N TYR A 523 -72.78 -2.11 -62.00
CA TYR A 523 -72.13 -1.97 -63.30
C TYR A 523 -72.47 -0.59 -63.89
N ASP A 524 -71.53 -0.07 -64.69
CA ASP A 524 -71.52 1.18 -65.45
C ASP A 524 -71.29 2.48 -64.66
N VAL A 525 -70.11 3.10 -64.86
CA VAL A 525 -69.97 4.40 -65.56
C VAL A 525 -68.49 4.75 -65.75
N SER A 526 -68.22 5.19 -66.97
CA SER A 526 -67.06 5.84 -67.60
C SER A 526 -66.04 6.64 -66.75
N ASP A 527 -64.81 6.57 -67.30
CA ASP A 527 -63.85 7.65 -67.55
C ASP A 527 -63.11 8.41 -66.42
N SER A 528 -61.82 8.57 -66.72
CA SER A 528 -60.94 9.70 -66.38
C SER A 528 -60.47 9.86 -64.94
N ILE A 529 -59.32 9.29 -64.60
CA ILE A 529 -58.36 9.91 -63.66
C ILE A 529 -56.93 9.69 -64.18
N LYS A 530 -56.23 10.81 -64.47
CA LYS A 530 -54.82 10.87 -64.87
C LYS A 530 -53.90 10.49 -63.70
N PRO A 531 -52.75 9.83 -63.92
CA PRO A 531 -51.71 9.74 -62.91
C PRO A 531 -50.80 10.97 -63.02
N GLU A 532 -50.93 11.90 -62.08
CA GLU A 532 -49.84 12.84 -61.78
C GLU A 532 -49.12 12.37 -60.51
N ASP A 533 -47.80 12.59 -60.53
CA ASP A 533 -46.82 12.45 -59.45
C ASP A 533 -46.12 11.08 -59.29
N CYS A 534 -45.37 10.72 -60.33
CA CYS A 534 -44.12 9.98 -60.19
C CYS A 534 -43.02 10.91 -59.64
N PHE A 535 -42.55 10.69 -58.41
CA PHE A 535 -41.32 11.29 -57.92
C PHE A 535 -40.10 10.58 -58.56
N THR A 536 -39.49 11.22 -59.55
CA THR A 536 -38.13 10.89 -60.01
C THR A 536 -37.08 11.59 -59.13
N PRO A 537 -36.03 10.91 -58.66
CA PRO A 537 -34.91 11.56 -58.00
C PRO A 537 -34.00 12.20 -59.05
N ALA A 538 -34.05 13.54 -59.14
CA ALA A 538 -33.10 14.29 -59.94
C ALA A 538 -31.69 14.23 -59.33
N ASN A 539 -30.73 13.90 -60.17
CA ASN A 539 -29.29 14.06 -59.95
C ASN A 539 -28.96 15.50 -59.58
N LEU A 540 -28.09 15.70 -58.57
CA LEU A 540 -27.33 16.94 -58.43
C LEU A 540 -25.85 16.64 -58.14
N SER A 541 -25.09 17.05 -59.14
CA SER A 541 -23.65 17.14 -59.31
C SER A 541 -22.82 17.45 -58.06
N ILE A 542 -21.67 16.79 -58.01
CA ILE A 542 -20.48 17.16 -57.24
C ILE A 542 -19.96 18.54 -57.70
N SER A 543 -19.29 19.23 -56.78
CA SER A 543 -18.44 20.44 -56.91
C SER A 543 -19.10 21.81 -57.15
N ASN A 544 -19.34 22.55 -56.04
CA ASN A 544 -18.65 23.81 -55.70
C ASN A 544 -19.36 24.47 -54.52
N ILE A 545 -19.03 24.06 -53.29
CA ILE A 545 -19.55 24.68 -52.06
C ILE A 545 -18.34 25.07 -51.22
N SER A 546 -18.18 26.37 -50.98
CA SER A 546 -17.17 26.93 -50.08
C SER A 546 -17.41 26.41 -48.66
N SER A 547 -16.34 26.00 -47.97
CA SER A 547 -16.39 25.50 -46.60
C SER A 547 -16.98 26.58 -45.68
N LEU A 548 -18.00 26.20 -44.91
CA LEU A 548 -18.63 27.07 -43.92
C LEU A 548 -18.04 26.77 -42.55
N SER A 549 -17.72 27.81 -41.79
CA SER A 549 -17.15 27.61 -40.46
C SER A 549 -18.20 27.19 -39.43
N SER A 550 -17.81 26.39 -38.43
CA SER A 550 -18.76 25.94 -37.40
C SER A 550 -19.44 27.10 -36.67
N SER A 551 -18.73 28.22 -36.49
CA SER A 551 -19.26 29.44 -35.88
C SER A 551 -20.31 30.12 -36.75
N GLU A 552 -20.13 30.16 -38.06
CA GLU A 552 -21.13 30.72 -39.01
C GLU A 552 -22.37 29.84 -39.04
N VAL A 553 -22.20 28.52 -39.10
CA VAL A 553 -23.32 27.57 -39.07
C VAL A 553 -24.15 27.73 -37.79
N ILE A 554 -23.50 27.84 -36.63
CA ILE A 554 -24.19 28.05 -35.34
C ILE A 554 -24.95 29.40 -35.32
N ARG A 555 -24.33 30.48 -35.82
CA ARG A 555 -24.98 31.80 -35.90
C ARG A 555 -26.20 31.79 -36.84
N GLY A 556 -26.07 31.22 -38.03
CA GLY A 556 -27.16 31.12 -38.99
C GLY A 556 -28.33 30.30 -38.43
N LEU A 557 -28.04 29.19 -37.74
CA LEU A 557 -29.05 28.40 -37.06
C LEU A 557 -29.75 29.19 -35.93
N HIS A 558 -29.02 29.98 -35.15
CA HIS A 558 -29.63 30.86 -34.15
C HIS A 558 -30.57 31.90 -34.76
N ARG A 559 -30.19 32.54 -35.87
CA ARG A 559 -31.07 33.49 -36.58
C ARG A 559 -32.31 32.82 -37.16
N LEU A 560 -32.18 31.54 -37.55
CA LEU A 560 -33.31 30.67 -37.93
C LEU A 560 -34.12 30.15 -36.73
N LYS A 561 -33.94 30.72 -35.53
CA LYS A 561 -34.63 30.38 -34.27
C LYS A 561 -34.29 28.99 -33.70
N PHE A 562 -33.12 28.44 -33.99
CA PHE A 562 -32.61 27.29 -33.25
C PHE A 562 -32.02 27.74 -31.90
N VAL A 563 -32.34 27.02 -30.84
CA VAL A 563 -31.85 27.27 -29.48
C VAL A 563 -30.82 26.22 -29.11
N THR A 564 -29.74 26.63 -28.46
CA THR A 564 -28.73 25.69 -27.95
C THR A 564 -29.33 24.87 -26.82
N TYR A 565 -29.40 23.56 -27.00
CA TYR A 565 -29.94 22.64 -26.01
C TYR A 565 -28.86 22.15 -25.05
N ARG A 566 -27.70 21.73 -25.60
CA ARG A 566 -26.57 21.23 -24.82
C ARG A 566 -25.29 21.32 -25.64
N GLN A 567 -24.16 21.51 -24.98
CA GLN A 567 -22.84 21.32 -25.57
C GLN A 567 -22.15 20.14 -24.91
N THR A 568 -21.68 19.19 -25.71
CA THR A 568 -20.98 17.99 -25.24
C THR A 568 -19.60 17.95 -25.88
N GLY A 569 -18.59 18.43 -25.16
CA GLY A 569 -17.22 18.54 -25.67
C GLY A 569 -17.16 19.39 -26.94
N SER A 570 -16.68 18.78 -28.04
CA SER A 570 -16.52 19.45 -29.34
C SER A 570 -17.79 19.47 -30.20
N HIS A 571 -18.98 19.33 -29.62
CA HIS A 571 -20.25 19.29 -30.34
C HIS A 571 -21.29 20.18 -29.66
N VAL A 572 -21.93 21.04 -30.43
CA VAL A 572 -23.04 21.90 -30.01
C VAL A 572 -24.33 21.31 -30.57
N HIS A 573 -25.25 20.97 -29.69
CA HIS A 573 -26.57 20.45 -30.05
C HIS A 573 -27.59 21.59 -30.03
N LEU A 574 -28.19 21.87 -31.19
CA LEU A 574 -29.23 22.89 -31.33
C LEU A 574 -30.59 22.25 -31.64
N LYS A 575 -31.67 22.90 -31.18
CA LYS A 575 -33.05 22.41 -31.31
C LYS A 575 -33.98 23.53 -31.77
N LYS A 576 -34.87 23.20 -32.71
CA LYS A 576 -36.04 24.02 -33.09
C LYS A 576 -37.29 23.14 -33.10
N THR A 577 -37.46 22.36 -34.18
CA THR A 577 -38.45 21.28 -34.27
C THR A 577 -37.78 19.91 -34.20
N LEU A 578 -36.56 19.82 -34.72
CA LEU A 578 -35.71 18.63 -34.72
C LEU A 578 -34.33 18.98 -34.14
N PHE A 579 -33.62 17.96 -33.69
CA PHE A 579 -32.28 18.08 -33.14
C PHE A 579 -31.22 18.10 -34.25
N CYS A 580 -30.33 19.08 -34.21
CA CYS A 580 -29.15 19.12 -35.07
C CYS A 580 -27.89 19.24 -34.22
N THR A 581 -26.82 18.58 -34.66
CA THR A 581 -25.53 18.57 -33.96
C THR A 581 -24.48 19.20 -34.86
N VAL A 582 -23.85 20.27 -34.39
CA VAL A 582 -22.79 20.98 -35.09
C VAL A 582 -21.47 20.75 -34.36
N PRO A 583 -20.43 20.20 -35.02
CA PRO A 583 -19.12 20.06 -34.41
C PRO A 583 -18.45 21.43 -34.24
N HIS A 584 -18.05 21.78 -33.02
CA HIS A 584 -17.41 23.04 -32.64
C HIS A 584 -16.33 22.79 -31.57
N PRO A 585 -15.08 23.25 -31.71
CA PRO A 585 -14.63 24.35 -32.57
C PRO A 585 -13.88 23.86 -33.83
N ASN A 586 -14.56 23.18 -34.75
CA ASN A 586 -13.97 22.87 -36.06
C ASN A 586 -14.03 24.12 -36.96
N LYS A 587 -12.89 24.57 -37.50
CA LYS A 587 -12.85 25.78 -38.35
C LYS A 587 -13.67 25.65 -39.62
N ASP A 588 -13.77 24.44 -40.18
CA ASP A 588 -14.60 24.12 -41.34
C ASP A 588 -15.49 22.90 -41.04
N VAL A 589 -16.77 22.99 -41.36
CA VAL A 589 -17.70 21.84 -41.22
C VAL A 589 -17.60 20.97 -42.49
N PRO A 590 -17.26 19.67 -42.38
CA PRO A 590 -17.20 18.78 -43.54
C PRO A 590 -18.54 18.72 -44.28
N TYR A 591 -18.50 18.63 -45.61
CA TYR A 591 -19.70 18.64 -46.47
C TYR A 591 -20.76 17.61 -46.06
N GLY A 592 -20.34 16.37 -45.75
CA GLY A 592 -21.27 15.33 -45.29
C GLY A 592 -21.98 15.71 -43.99
N THR A 593 -21.29 16.39 -43.09
CA THR A 593 -21.84 16.88 -41.83
C THR A 593 -22.78 18.06 -42.06
N LEU A 594 -22.42 19.00 -42.94
CA LEU A 594 -23.29 20.12 -43.32
C LEU A 594 -24.59 19.63 -43.97
N LYS A 595 -24.51 18.66 -44.89
CA LYS A 595 -25.67 18.04 -45.54
C LYS A 595 -26.60 17.39 -44.51
N ASN A 596 -26.03 16.67 -43.54
CA ASN A 596 -26.81 16.09 -42.45
C ASN A 596 -27.49 17.18 -41.61
N ILE A 597 -26.79 18.27 -41.25
CA ILE A 597 -27.36 19.38 -40.49
C ILE A 597 -28.54 20.02 -41.24
N LEU A 598 -28.41 20.26 -42.55
CA LEU A 598 -29.49 20.82 -43.38
C LEU A 598 -30.68 19.87 -43.48
N GLN A 599 -30.41 18.57 -43.69
CA GLN A 599 -31.45 17.54 -43.77
C GLN A 599 -32.22 17.38 -42.45
N PHE A 600 -31.50 17.34 -41.31
CA PHE A 600 -32.13 17.25 -39.98
C PHE A 600 -32.82 18.54 -39.58
N GLY A 601 -32.27 19.70 -39.96
CA GLY A 601 -32.88 21.00 -39.73
C GLY A 601 -34.11 21.26 -40.60
N LYS A 602 -34.29 20.53 -41.71
CA LYS A 602 -35.23 20.84 -42.81
C LYS A 602 -35.03 22.26 -43.35
N ILE A 603 -33.78 22.70 -43.47
CA ILE A 603 -33.39 24.04 -43.94
C ILE A 603 -32.68 23.87 -45.28
N SER A 604 -32.94 24.75 -46.24
CA SER A 604 -32.16 24.76 -47.49
C SER A 604 -30.79 25.41 -47.28
N GLU A 605 -29.77 25.05 -48.07
CA GLU A 605 -28.45 25.69 -47.96
C GLU A 605 -28.53 27.21 -48.16
N GLN A 606 -29.41 27.64 -49.08
CA GLN A 606 -29.62 29.06 -49.39
C GLN A 606 -30.27 29.81 -48.23
N GLU A 607 -31.26 29.20 -47.57
CA GLU A 607 -31.91 29.73 -46.37
C GLU A 607 -30.94 29.85 -45.18
N LEU A 608 -29.98 28.93 -45.04
CA LEU A 608 -28.91 29.05 -44.06
C LEU A 608 -27.93 30.18 -44.42
N ARG A 609 -27.64 30.37 -45.72
CA ARG A 609 -26.76 31.42 -46.24
C ARG A 609 -27.33 32.83 -46.09
N ASP A 610 -28.61 32.99 -46.34
CA ASP A 610 -29.33 34.26 -46.23
C ASP A 610 -29.42 34.73 -44.75
N ASN A 611 -29.08 33.86 -43.81
CA ASN A 611 -29.10 34.11 -42.37
C ASN A 611 -27.71 34.13 -41.71
N PHE A 612 -26.62 34.15 -42.48
CA PHE A 612 -25.25 34.33 -41.95
C PHE A 612 -24.94 35.76 -41.49
#